data_AF-A0A1E5WDJ0-F1
#
_entry.id   AF-A0A1E5WDJ0-F1
#
_cell.length_a   1.000
_cell.length_b   1.000
_cell.length_c   1.000
_cell.angle_alpha   90.00
_cell.angle_beta   90.00
_cell.angle_gamma   90.00
#
_symmetry.space_group_name_H-M   'P 1'
#
loop_
_entity.id
_entity.type
_entity.pdbx_description
1 polymer ?
#
loop_
_entity_poly.entity_id
_entity_poly.type
_entity_poly.pdbx_seq_one_letter_code
_entity_poly.pdbx_strand_id
1 'polypeptide(L)'
;MASSSLFAATCRLLRLGRGRSGIPKSRAAASSSHNNSEEKRPPSLQSTMWPLGDPSTLLVPEIELWSARPGNRLCAVELQRIVKELRKRHPHRRQALEVSEWMNLKGHVKFLLKDHAVHLDLVGAIHGVEAAETYFNNLSDNDKTEKTYGALLNCYKREHLVDKALAHFQKMKELGYAFSALPYNNLMCLYANLGQHERVHSVMAEMKSNGIIPNNLSYKICINSYGARADFLGLEHPGGDGV
;
A
#
# COMPACT_ATOMS: atom_id res chain seq x y z
N MET A 1 -29.00 -4.06 13.88
CA MET A 1 -28.31 -2.94 14.55
C MET A 1 -27.54 -3.48 15.74
N ALA A 2 -26.21 -3.64 15.59
CA ALA A 2 -25.22 -3.71 16.69
C ALA A 2 -23.86 -4.06 16.06
N SER A 3 -23.15 -3.06 15.55
CA SER A 3 -21.77 -3.20 15.06
C SER A 3 -21.04 -1.89 15.35
N SER A 4 -20.81 -1.63 16.64
CA SER A 4 -20.18 -0.38 17.10
C SER A 4 -19.48 -0.54 18.46
N SER A 5 -18.74 -1.64 18.71
CA SER A 5 -18.18 -1.86 20.06
C SER A 5 -16.77 -2.46 20.17
N LEU A 6 -15.95 -2.57 19.12
CA LEU A 6 -14.56 -3.04 19.27
C LEU A 6 -13.45 -1.98 19.12
N PHE A 7 -13.79 -0.71 18.89
CA PHE A 7 -12.78 0.31 18.56
C PHE A 7 -12.36 1.28 19.69
N ALA A 8 -12.88 1.15 20.92
CA ALA A 8 -12.71 2.22 21.93
C ALA A 8 -12.31 1.82 23.37
N ALA A 9 -12.14 0.54 23.72
CA ALA A 9 -12.17 0.14 25.14
C ALA A 9 -10.83 -0.16 25.83
N THR A 10 -9.66 -0.16 25.18
CA THR A 10 -8.42 -0.65 25.83
C THR A 10 -7.34 0.39 26.12
N CYS A 11 -7.53 1.67 25.83
CA CYS A 11 -6.46 2.69 25.97
C CYS A 11 -6.50 3.55 27.25
N ARG A 12 -7.01 3.06 28.39
CA ARG A 12 -7.16 3.90 29.59
C ARG A 12 -6.51 3.43 30.89
N LEU A 13 -5.50 2.54 30.85
CA LEU A 13 -4.65 2.28 32.01
C LEU A 13 -3.20 2.05 31.57
N LEU A 14 -2.33 3.00 31.99
CA LEU A 14 -0.88 2.94 32.20
C LEU A 14 -0.20 4.26 31.76
N ARG A 15 -0.54 5.33 32.47
CA ARG A 15 0.35 6.48 32.71
C ARG A 15 0.53 6.58 34.23
N LEU A 16 1.73 7.01 34.65
CA LEU A 16 2.28 7.13 36.01
C LEU A 16 3.03 5.84 36.45
N GLY A 17 4.31 5.84 36.78
CA GLY A 17 5.29 6.92 36.92
C GLY A 17 6.70 6.33 37.10
N ARG A 18 7.68 7.03 36.54
CA ARG A 18 9.13 6.82 36.70
C ARG A 18 9.56 7.05 38.15
N GLY A 19 10.38 6.17 38.70
CA GLY A 19 11.20 6.39 39.90
C GLY A 19 12.67 6.03 39.61
N ARG A 20 13.57 6.95 39.94
CA ARG A 20 15.01 6.98 39.59
C ARG A 20 15.89 6.36 40.69
N SER A 21 17.08 5.94 40.26
CA SER A 21 18.40 6.00 40.93
C SER A 21 18.84 4.86 41.86
N GLY A 22 20.10 4.45 41.68
CA GLY A 22 20.86 3.57 42.57
C GLY A 22 21.97 2.80 41.86
N ILE A 23 23.06 3.48 41.48
CA ILE A 23 24.33 2.85 41.07
C ILE A 23 25.11 2.46 42.33
N PRO A 24 25.88 1.36 42.31
CA PRO A 24 27.27 1.49 42.73
C PRO A 24 28.26 0.88 41.73
N LYS A 25 29.41 1.56 41.61
CA LYS A 25 30.60 1.15 40.87
C LYS A 25 31.32 0.03 41.61
N SER A 26 31.85 -0.95 40.88
CA SER A 26 33.09 -1.62 41.27
C SER A 26 33.92 -1.95 40.02
N ARG A 27 35.23 -2.02 40.23
CA ARG A 27 36.32 -1.86 39.27
C ARG A 27 37.18 -3.12 39.36
N ALA A 28 37.43 -3.81 38.25
CA ALA A 28 38.54 -4.75 38.06
C ALA A 28 38.68 -5.00 36.53
N ALA A 29 39.74 -4.48 35.91
CA ALA A 29 41.00 -5.16 35.63
C ALA A 29 40.94 -5.93 34.30
N ALA A 30 41.67 -5.40 33.32
CA ALA A 30 41.80 -5.94 31.98
C ALA A 30 42.70 -7.18 31.95
N SER A 31 42.28 -8.18 31.19
CA SER A 31 43.17 -9.18 30.60
C SER A 31 42.71 -9.43 29.18
N SER A 32 43.55 -9.06 28.21
CA SER A 32 43.35 -9.28 26.78
C SER A 32 43.58 -10.74 26.44
N SER A 33 42.54 -11.41 25.96
CA SER A 33 42.65 -12.67 25.22
C SER A 33 41.87 -12.49 23.92
N HIS A 34 42.61 -12.38 22.82
CA HIS A 34 42.06 -12.40 21.47
C HIS A 34 41.42 -13.77 21.22
N ASN A 35 40.09 -13.84 21.33
CA ASN A 35 39.31 -14.91 20.75
C ASN A 35 38.55 -14.35 19.55
N ASN A 36 38.97 -14.80 18.36
CA ASN A 36 38.23 -14.67 17.11
C ASN A 36 36.96 -15.53 17.22
N SER A 37 35.94 -15.02 17.91
CA SER A 37 34.57 -15.48 17.75
C SER A 37 33.95 -14.58 16.70
N GLU A 38 33.66 -15.13 15.52
CA GLU A 38 32.76 -14.53 14.55
C GLU A 38 31.53 -13.99 15.30
N GLU A 39 31.47 -12.68 15.48
CA GLU A 39 30.31 -12.01 16.05
C GLU A 39 29.21 -12.12 15.01
N LYS A 40 28.49 -13.25 15.03
CA LYS A 40 27.28 -13.46 14.25
C LYS A 40 26.36 -12.30 14.57
N ARG A 41 26.23 -11.36 13.63
CA ARG A 41 25.26 -10.27 13.70
C ARG A 41 23.93 -10.86 14.20
N PRO A 42 23.26 -10.21 15.17
CA PRO A 42 21.98 -10.71 15.65
C PRO A 42 21.06 -10.91 14.44
N PRO A 43 20.35 -12.04 14.35
CA PRO A 43 19.53 -12.37 13.19
C PRO A 43 18.57 -11.21 12.93
N SER A 44 18.54 -10.73 11.69
CA SER A 44 17.59 -9.69 11.31
C SER A 44 16.17 -10.22 11.54
N LEU A 45 15.23 -9.32 11.83
CA LEU A 45 13.81 -9.66 11.93
C LEU A 45 13.38 -10.46 10.68
N GLN A 46 13.91 -10.07 9.52
CA GLN A 46 13.76 -10.81 8.27
C GLN A 46 14.26 -12.24 8.39
N SER A 47 15.54 -12.52 8.70
CA SER A 47 16.03 -13.91 8.78
C SER A 47 15.28 -14.78 9.80
N THR A 48 14.67 -14.16 10.81
CA THR A 48 13.85 -14.85 11.83
C THR A 48 12.44 -15.14 11.33
N MET A 49 11.87 -14.24 10.51
CA MET A 49 10.50 -14.33 9.97
C MET A 49 10.41 -15.00 8.58
N TRP A 50 11.54 -15.23 7.89
CA TRP A 50 11.55 -15.56 6.45
C TRP A 50 11.56 -17.04 6.00
N PRO A 51 11.31 -18.08 6.81
CA PRO A 51 10.89 -19.34 6.21
C PRO A 51 9.42 -19.19 5.80
N LEU A 52 9.19 -18.79 4.55
CA LEU A 52 7.86 -18.86 3.91
C LEU A 52 7.39 -20.32 3.92
N GLY A 53 6.46 -20.65 4.81
CA GLY A 53 5.84 -21.96 4.88
C GLY A 53 4.33 -21.95 4.61
N ASP A 54 3.61 -20.91 5.06
CA ASP A 54 2.14 -20.96 5.04
C ASP A 54 1.50 -19.56 5.08
N PRO A 55 0.55 -19.22 4.18
CA PRO A 55 -0.35 -18.07 4.33
C PRO A 55 -1.13 -18.05 5.66
N SER A 56 -1.19 -19.17 6.37
CA SER A 56 -1.84 -19.33 7.69
C SER A 56 -1.03 -18.78 8.87
N THR A 57 0.25 -18.48 8.69
CA THR A 57 1.11 -18.00 9.80
C THR A 57 0.74 -16.58 10.21
N LEU A 58 0.51 -16.37 11.50
CA LEU A 58 0.22 -15.06 12.09
C LEU A 58 1.53 -14.29 12.32
N LEU A 59 1.85 -13.35 11.42
CA LEU A 59 3.11 -12.59 11.49
C LEU A 59 3.13 -11.57 12.63
N VAL A 60 1.97 -11.02 13.02
CA VAL A 60 1.88 -9.98 14.05
C VAL A 60 2.35 -10.48 15.42
N PRO A 61 1.87 -11.62 15.95
CA PRO A 61 2.38 -12.20 17.21
C PRO A 61 3.90 -12.45 17.19
N GLU A 62 4.46 -12.86 16.05
CA GLU A 62 5.91 -13.08 15.92
C GLU A 62 6.70 -11.76 15.96
N ILE A 63 6.20 -10.72 15.29
CA ILE A 63 6.77 -9.36 15.36
C ILE A 63 6.75 -8.86 16.82
N GLU A 64 5.63 -9.05 17.52
CA GLU A 64 5.50 -8.64 18.92
C GLU A 64 6.47 -9.41 19.82
N LEU A 65 6.55 -10.73 19.67
CA LEU A 65 7.48 -11.58 20.42
C LEU A 65 8.94 -11.20 20.17
N TRP A 66 9.30 -10.89 18.93
CA TRP A 66 10.64 -10.42 18.58
C TRP A 66 10.92 -9.04 19.18
N SER A 67 9.94 -8.14 19.20
CA SER A 67 10.06 -6.81 19.78
C SER A 67 10.22 -6.81 21.30
N ALA A 68 9.69 -7.84 21.98
CA ALA A 68 9.77 -7.98 23.43
C ALA A 68 11.15 -8.46 23.92
N ARG A 69 12.04 -8.93 23.02
CA ARG A 69 13.37 -9.40 23.40
C ARG A 69 14.29 -8.22 23.72
N PRO A 70 15.07 -8.27 24.82
CA PRO A 70 15.99 -7.20 25.19
C PRO A 70 17.06 -7.01 24.11
N GLY A 71 17.25 -5.76 23.67
CA GLY A 71 18.23 -5.39 22.64
C GLY A 71 17.64 -5.24 21.23
N ASN A 72 16.43 -5.75 20.98
CA ASN A 72 15.78 -5.61 19.68
C ASN A 72 15.08 -4.25 19.55
N ARG A 73 15.28 -3.59 18.41
CA ARG A 73 14.59 -2.35 18.05
C ARG A 73 13.92 -2.53 16.71
N LEU A 74 12.60 -2.39 16.67
CA LEU A 74 11.86 -2.42 15.41
C LEU A 74 12.15 -1.16 14.60
N CYS A 75 12.52 -1.34 13.34
CA CYS A 75 12.72 -0.25 12.40
C CYS A 75 11.58 -0.17 11.39
N ALA A 76 11.11 1.06 11.12
CA ALA A 76 10.09 1.31 10.09
C ALA A 76 10.48 0.73 8.73
N VAL A 77 11.76 0.84 8.37
CA VAL A 77 12.30 0.40 7.07
C VAL A 77 12.19 -1.12 6.92
N GLU A 78 12.41 -1.88 8.00
CA GLU A 78 12.36 -3.34 7.97
C GLU A 78 10.91 -3.82 7.78
N LEU A 79 9.97 -3.24 8.52
CA LEU A 79 8.54 -3.56 8.38
C LEU A 79 7.98 -3.11 7.02
N GLN A 80 8.36 -1.93 6.54
CA GLN A 80 8.00 -1.46 5.19
C GLN A 80 8.50 -2.43 4.12
N ARG A 81 9.70 -3.01 4.28
CA ARG A 81 10.24 -4.01 3.36
C ARG A 81 9.44 -5.32 3.43
N ILE A 82 9.06 -5.77 4.62
CA ILE A 82 8.19 -6.95 4.81
C ILE A 82 6.84 -6.73 4.11
N VAL A 83 6.15 -5.62 4.39
CA VAL A 83 4.87 -5.28 3.75
C VAL A 83 5.01 -5.23 2.22
N LYS A 84 6.09 -4.63 1.71
CA LYS A 84 6.36 -4.56 0.27
C LYS A 84 6.52 -5.95 -0.37
N GLU A 85 7.27 -6.85 0.26
CA GLU A 85 7.47 -8.20 -0.28
C GLU A 85 6.22 -9.06 -0.19
N LEU A 86 5.45 -8.96 0.91
CA LEU A 86 4.17 -9.65 1.06
C LEU A 86 3.14 -9.16 0.03
N ARG A 87 3.09 -7.85 -0.24
CA ARG A 87 2.17 -7.26 -1.23
C ARG A 87 2.42 -7.73 -2.67
N LYS A 88 3.66 -8.05 -3.03
CA LYS A 88 4.00 -8.58 -4.37
C LYS A 88 3.37 -9.95 -4.64
N ARG A 89 3.08 -10.72 -3.60
CA ARG A 89 2.54 -12.07 -3.72
C ARG A 89 1.05 -12.05 -3.36
N HIS A 90 0.20 -12.34 -4.33
CA HIS A 90 -1.26 -12.34 -4.16
C HIS A 90 -1.78 -13.08 -2.89
N PRO A 91 -1.30 -14.30 -2.53
CA PRO A 91 -1.82 -15.01 -1.36
C PRO A 91 -1.44 -14.37 -0.01
N HIS A 92 -0.45 -13.48 0.01
CA HIS A 92 0.08 -12.88 1.25
C HIS A 92 -0.40 -11.43 1.47
N ARG A 93 -1.37 -10.95 0.67
CA ARG A 93 -1.92 -9.59 0.85
C ARG A 93 -2.58 -9.41 2.21
N ARG A 94 -3.27 -10.44 2.73
CA ARG A 94 -3.88 -10.41 4.06
C ARG A 94 -2.83 -10.20 5.16
N GLN A 95 -1.75 -10.96 5.12
CA GLN A 95 -0.61 -10.78 6.03
C GLN A 95 0.05 -9.41 5.88
N ALA A 96 0.15 -8.88 4.65
CA ALA A 96 0.67 -7.53 4.41
C ALA A 96 -0.22 -6.46 5.09
N LEU A 97 -1.54 -6.63 5.06
CA LEU A 97 -2.48 -5.74 5.71
C LEU A 97 -2.36 -5.83 7.24
N GLU A 98 -2.33 -7.02 7.81
CA GLU A 98 -2.19 -7.23 9.26
C GLU A 98 -0.93 -6.54 9.82
N VAL A 99 0.21 -6.69 9.14
CA VAL A 99 1.46 -6.00 9.51
C VAL A 99 1.30 -4.49 9.36
N SER A 100 0.66 -4.01 8.30
CA SER A 100 0.44 -2.58 8.09
C SER A 100 -0.52 -1.95 9.10
N GLU A 101 -1.58 -2.66 9.51
CA GLU A 101 -2.50 -2.26 10.58
C GLU A 101 -1.79 -2.18 11.92
N TRP A 102 -1.00 -3.21 12.23
CA TRP A 102 -0.20 -3.26 13.45
C TRP A 102 0.79 -2.08 13.53
N MET A 103 1.45 -1.77 12.41
CA MET A 103 2.33 -0.59 12.30
C MET A 103 1.59 0.72 12.57
N ASN A 104 0.33 0.84 12.12
CA ASN A 104 -0.47 2.05 12.29
C ASN A 104 -0.98 2.21 13.74
N LEU A 105 -1.36 1.11 14.40
CA LEU A 105 -2.02 1.15 15.71
C LEU A 105 -1.06 1.21 16.90
N LYS A 106 0.08 0.52 16.85
CA LYS A 106 0.91 0.31 18.05
C LYS A 106 1.84 1.47 18.39
N GLY A 107 2.03 2.43 17.48
CA GLY A 107 2.81 3.65 17.71
C GLY A 107 4.31 3.44 17.99
N HIS A 108 4.80 2.20 18.04
CA HIS A 108 6.22 1.87 18.16
C HIS A 108 7.05 2.33 16.96
N VAL A 109 6.38 2.53 15.82
CA VAL A 109 6.96 2.95 14.56
C VAL A 109 6.17 4.16 14.05
N LYS A 110 6.88 5.20 13.62
CA LYS A 110 6.23 6.35 12.98
C LYS A 110 5.68 5.91 11.63
N PHE A 111 4.36 5.98 11.49
CA PHE A 111 3.67 5.74 10.23
C PHE A 111 3.86 6.95 9.31
N LEU A 112 4.34 6.74 8.08
CA LEU A 112 4.66 7.81 7.13
C LEU A 112 3.53 7.99 6.10
N LEU A 113 3.53 9.14 5.42
CA LEU A 113 2.59 9.45 4.33
C LEU A 113 2.53 8.37 3.25
N LYS A 114 3.70 7.80 2.90
CA LYS A 114 3.79 6.68 1.94
C LYS A 114 3.18 5.38 2.47
N ASP A 115 3.18 5.19 3.79
CA ASP A 115 2.64 4.00 4.43
C ASP A 115 1.10 4.06 4.42
N HIS A 116 0.50 5.25 4.60
CA HIS A 116 -0.94 5.47 4.44
C HIS A 116 -1.42 5.07 3.05
N ALA A 117 -0.69 5.40 1.98
CA ALA A 117 -1.07 5.03 0.63
C ALA A 117 -1.00 3.51 0.41
N VAL A 118 0.02 2.83 0.95
CA VAL A 118 0.16 1.37 0.87
C VAL A 118 -0.95 0.68 1.66
N HIS A 119 -1.21 1.16 2.86
CA HIS A 119 -2.27 0.65 3.73
C HIS A 119 -3.65 0.79 3.10
N LEU A 120 -3.96 1.98 2.56
CA LEU A 120 -5.22 2.23 1.85
C LEU A 120 -5.42 1.30 0.65
N ASP A 121 -4.37 1.05 -0.15
CA ASP A 121 -4.44 0.09 -1.26
C ASP A 121 -4.71 -1.34 -0.77
N LEU A 122 -4.12 -1.74 0.36
CA LEU A 122 -4.34 -3.05 1.00
C LEU A 122 -5.75 -3.18 1.57
N VAL A 123 -6.23 -2.19 2.32
CA VAL A 123 -7.60 -2.13 2.86
C VAL A 123 -8.60 -2.26 1.71
N GLY A 124 -8.43 -1.46 0.65
CA GLY A 124 -9.31 -1.53 -0.51
C GLY A 124 -9.23 -2.85 -1.28
N ALA A 125 -8.13 -3.60 -1.16
CA ALA A 125 -7.96 -4.87 -1.87
C ALA A 125 -8.57 -6.06 -1.12
N ILE A 126 -8.76 -5.94 0.19
CA ILE A 126 -9.16 -7.03 1.08
C ILE A 126 -10.56 -6.78 1.66
N HIS A 127 -10.84 -5.56 2.09
CA HIS A 127 -12.09 -5.14 2.70
C HIS A 127 -13.01 -4.37 1.74
N GLY A 128 -12.56 -4.15 0.51
CA GLY A 128 -13.33 -3.47 -0.52
C GLY A 128 -13.33 -1.94 -0.41
N VAL A 129 -14.05 -1.30 -1.32
CA VAL A 129 -14.02 0.15 -1.52
C VAL A 129 -14.56 0.95 -0.33
N GLU A 130 -15.62 0.49 0.34
CA GLU A 130 -16.25 1.23 1.44
C GLU A 130 -15.30 1.38 2.63
N ALA A 131 -14.54 0.33 2.94
CA ALA A 131 -13.51 0.37 3.96
C ALA A 131 -12.37 1.31 3.58
N ALA A 132 -11.97 1.34 2.29
CA ALA A 132 -10.96 2.26 1.79
C ALA A 132 -11.40 3.72 1.87
N GLU A 133 -12.64 4.03 1.47
CA GLU A 133 -13.24 5.36 1.60
C GLU A 133 -13.30 5.81 3.07
N THR A 134 -13.75 4.93 3.96
CA THR A 134 -13.82 5.20 5.39
C THR A 134 -12.44 5.52 5.96
N TYR A 135 -11.43 4.72 5.63
CA TYR A 135 -10.05 4.98 6.05
C TYR A 135 -9.55 6.33 5.51
N PHE A 136 -9.73 6.59 4.21
CA PHE A 136 -9.28 7.82 3.57
C PHE A 136 -9.94 9.07 4.15
N ASN A 137 -11.24 9.02 4.44
CA ASN A 137 -11.98 10.14 5.03
C ASN A 137 -11.54 10.44 6.46
N ASN A 138 -11.17 9.41 7.22
CA ASN A 138 -10.65 9.52 8.58
C ASN A 138 -9.19 9.99 8.66
N LEU A 139 -8.46 10.04 7.52
CA LEU A 139 -7.12 10.62 7.50
C LEU A 139 -7.16 12.12 7.78
N SER A 140 -6.14 12.62 8.47
CA SER A 140 -5.93 14.06 8.61
C SER A 140 -5.61 14.66 7.24
N ASP A 141 -5.89 15.95 7.05
CA ASP A 141 -5.63 16.61 5.76
C ASP A 141 -4.14 16.60 5.40
N ASN A 142 -3.24 16.56 6.40
CA ASN A 142 -1.80 16.42 6.19
C ASN A 142 -1.42 15.03 5.63
N ASP A 143 -2.21 13.99 5.93
CA ASP A 143 -1.97 12.62 5.45
C ASP A 143 -2.61 12.35 4.07
N LYS A 144 -3.50 13.25 3.62
CA LYS A 144 -4.15 13.24 2.30
C LYS A 144 -3.23 13.82 1.21
N THR A 145 -2.23 13.03 0.85
CA THR A 145 -1.22 13.32 -0.18
C THR A 145 -1.62 12.82 -1.57
N GLU A 146 -0.82 13.15 -2.59
CA GLU A 146 -1.02 12.66 -3.95
C GLU A 146 -1.05 11.12 -4.01
N LYS A 147 -0.28 10.45 -3.12
CA LYS A 147 -0.22 8.98 -3.06
C LYS A 147 -1.48 8.36 -2.49
N THR A 148 -2.06 8.94 -1.44
CA THR A 148 -3.30 8.40 -0.85
C THR A 148 -4.49 8.64 -1.77
N TYR A 149 -4.55 9.80 -2.42
CA TYR A 149 -5.50 10.05 -3.50
C TYR A 149 -5.33 9.05 -4.66
N GLY A 150 -4.10 8.80 -5.10
CA GLY A 150 -3.79 7.82 -6.14
C GLY A 150 -4.14 6.38 -5.76
N ALA A 151 -3.95 5.99 -4.49
CA ALA A 151 -4.32 4.68 -3.98
C ALA A 151 -5.85 4.48 -3.99
N LEU A 152 -6.63 5.49 -3.56
CA LEU A 152 -8.09 5.43 -3.62
C LEU A 152 -8.59 5.38 -5.09
N LEU A 153 -7.97 6.14 -6.00
CA LEU A 153 -8.28 6.06 -7.44
C LEU A 153 -8.03 4.65 -7.99
N ASN A 154 -6.92 4.01 -7.60
CA ASN A 154 -6.64 2.63 -8.01
C ASN A 154 -7.68 1.65 -7.43
N CYS A 155 -8.21 1.92 -6.24
CA CYS A 155 -9.30 1.13 -5.66
C CYS A 155 -10.57 1.25 -6.53
N TYR A 156 -11.01 2.47 -6.88
CA TYR A 156 -12.17 2.65 -7.76
C TYR A 156 -11.99 1.99 -9.13
N LYS A 157 -10.78 2.09 -9.69
CA LYS A 157 -10.43 1.40 -10.94
C LYS A 157 -10.59 -0.12 -10.81
N ARG A 158 -10.11 -0.71 -9.72
CA ARG A 158 -10.17 -2.16 -9.47
C ARG A 158 -11.61 -2.66 -9.33
N GLU A 159 -12.46 -1.87 -8.70
CA GLU A 159 -13.88 -2.20 -8.50
C GLU A 159 -14.79 -1.71 -9.65
N HIS A 160 -14.21 -1.20 -10.75
CA HIS A 160 -14.94 -0.69 -11.91
C HIS A 160 -15.95 0.43 -11.61
N LEU A 161 -15.71 1.26 -10.58
CA LEU A 161 -16.60 2.34 -10.16
C LEU A 161 -16.30 3.64 -10.93
N VAL A 162 -16.87 3.77 -12.13
CA VAL A 162 -16.59 4.85 -13.08
C VAL A 162 -16.86 6.24 -12.51
N ASP A 163 -18.07 6.48 -12.01
CA ASP A 163 -18.47 7.82 -11.57
C ASP A 163 -17.62 8.29 -10.39
N LYS A 164 -17.35 7.39 -9.43
CA LYS A 164 -16.46 7.66 -8.30
C LYS A 164 -15.02 7.91 -8.76
N ALA A 165 -14.51 7.11 -9.68
CA ALA A 165 -13.15 7.30 -10.23
C ALA A 165 -13.01 8.66 -10.93
N LEU A 166 -14.01 9.08 -11.71
CA LEU A 166 -13.98 10.36 -12.42
C LEU A 166 -14.10 11.55 -11.49
N ALA A 167 -15.05 11.53 -10.55
CA ALA A 167 -15.19 12.57 -9.54
C ALA A 167 -13.90 12.71 -8.71
N HIS A 168 -13.32 11.60 -8.30
CA HIS A 168 -12.08 11.59 -7.53
C HIS A 168 -10.88 12.06 -8.33
N PHE A 169 -10.76 11.66 -9.59
CA PHE A 169 -9.71 12.16 -10.50
C PHE A 169 -9.84 13.66 -10.76
N GLN A 170 -11.06 14.17 -10.95
CA GLN A 170 -11.30 15.60 -11.08
C GLN A 170 -10.87 16.34 -9.81
N LYS A 171 -11.14 15.77 -8.63
CA LYS A 171 -10.65 16.34 -7.36
C LYS A 171 -9.13 16.34 -7.28
N MET A 172 -8.47 15.29 -7.75
CA MET A 172 -7.00 15.25 -7.83
C MET A 172 -6.46 16.35 -8.76
N LYS A 173 -7.14 16.67 -9.86
CA LYS A 173 -6.74 17.79 -10.74
C LYS A 173 -6.85 19.14 -10.04
N GLU A 174 -7.97 19.39 -9.36
CA GLU A 174 -8.18 20.63 -8.58
C GLU A 174 -7.11 20.85 -7.51
N LEU A 175 -6.67 19.77 -6.86
CA LEU A 175 -5.63 19.81 -5.82
C LEU A 175 -4.20 19.84 -6.40
N GLY A 176 -4.05 19.79 -7.73
CA GLY A 176 -2.74 19.72 -8.38
C GLY A 176 -2.01 18.39 -8.16
N TYR A 177 -2.72 17.31 -7.81
CA TYR A 177 -2.17 15.97 -7.58
C TYR A 177 -2.13 15.08 -8.83
N ALA A 178 -2.76 15.50 -9.92
CA ALA A 178 -2.78 14.80 -11.19
C ALA A 178 -1.60 15.19 -12.12
N PHE A 179 -0.37 15.26 -11.59
CA PHE A 179 0.83 15.67 -12.35
C PHE A 179 1.66 14.51 -12.89
N SER A 180 1.25 13.26 -12.63
CA SER A 180 1.98 12.06 -13.08
C SER A 180 1.12 11.21 -14.03
N ALA A 181 1.76 10.31 -14.78
CA ALA A 181 1.05 9.43 -15.70
C ALA A 181 0.13 8.41 -14.99
N LEU A 182 0.36 8.12 -13.70
CA LEU A 182 -0.35 7.04 -13.00
C LEU A 182 -1.87 7.27 -12.87
N PRO A 183 -2.37 8.44 -12.42
CA PRO A 183 -3.80 8.74 -12.41
C PRO A 183 -4.49 8.60 -13.77
N TYR A 184 -3.86 9.07 -14.85
CA TYR A 184 -4.39 8.93 -16.22
C TYR A 184 -4.39 7.47 -16.68
N ASN A 185 -3.32 6.72 -16.40
CA ASN A 185 -3.26 5.30 -16.69
C ASN A 185 -4.36 4.51 -15.99
N ASN A 186 -4.72 4.88 -14.75
CA ASN A 186 -5.84 4.26 -14.05
C ASN A 186 -7.16 4.50 -14.81
N LEU A 187 -7.46 5.74 -15.23
CA LEU A 187 -8.67 6.03 -16.01
C LEU A 187 -8.67 5.33 -17.38
N MET A 188 -7.53 5.32 -18.08
CA MET A 188 -7.40 4.61 -19.36
C MET A 188 -7.65 3.10 -19.19
N CYS A 189 -7.09 2.47 -18.16
CA CYS A 189 -7.39 1.08 -17.84
C CYS A 189 -8.87 0.85 -17.52
N LEU A 190 -9.48 1.76 -16.75
CA LEU A 190 -10.90 1.65 -16.39
C LEU A 190 -11.78 1.67 -17.64
N TYR A 191 -11.56 2.61 -18.56
CA TYR A 191 -12.31 2.65 -19.83
C TYR A 191 -12.02 1.47 -20.73
N ALA A 192 -10.76 1.04 -20.85
CA ALA A 192 -10.40 -0.12 -21.65
C ALA A 192 -11.12 -1.39 -21.15
N ASN A 193 -11.21 -1.57 -19.82
CA ASN A 193 -11.92 -2.70 -19.21
C ASN A 193 -13.43 -2.68 -19.42
N LEU A 194 -14.00 -1.50 -19.76
CA LEU A 194 -15.43 -1.32 -20.05
C LEU A 194 -15.73 -1.33 -21.55
N GLY A 195 -14.73 -1.61 -22.40
CA GLY A 195 -14.87 -1.56 -23.86
C GLY A 195 -14.97 -0.15 -24.44
N GLN A 196 -14.83 0.90 -23.62
CA GLN A 196 -14.91 2.32 -24.03
C GLN A 196 -13.57 2.81 -24.61
N HIS A 197 -13.12 2.15 -25.68
CA HIS A 197 -11.80 2.32 -26.26
C HIS A 197 -11.57 3.72 -26.85
N GLU A 198 -12.63 4.39 -27.29
CA GLU A 198 -12.61 5.79 -27.72
C GLU A 198 -12.20 6.75 -26.59
N ARG A 199 -12.64 6.49 -25.35
CA ARG A 199 -12.31 7.33 -24.19
C ARG A 199 -10.85 7.17 -23.77
N VAL A 200 -10.25 6.00 -24.00
CA VAL A 200 -8.82 5.77 -23.76
C VAL A 200 -7.97 6.77 -24.55
N HIS A 201 -8.31 7.00 -25.82
CA HIS A 201 -7.62 7.98 -26.66
C HIS A 201 -7.79 9.40 -26.12
N SER A 202 -8.99 9.80 -25.70
CA SER A 202 -9.26 11.12 -25.14
C SER A 202 -8.45 11.38 -23.87
N VAL A 203 -8.36 10.41 -22.96
CA VAL A 203 -7.54 10.54 -21.73
C VAL A 203 -6.05 10.62 -22.04
N MET A 204 -5.56 9.86 -23.03
CA MET A 204 -4.18 9.95 -23.51
C MET A 204 -3.86 11.33 -24.10
N ALA A 205 -4.80 11.92 -24.84
CA ALA A 205 -4.66 13.27 -25.39
C ALA A 205 -4.65 14.33 -24.28
N GLU A 206 -5.55 14.24 -23.30
CA GLU A 206 -5.58 15.13 -22.13
C GLU A 206 -4.27 15.06 -21.34
N MET A 207 -3.72 13.86 -21.12
CA MET A 207 -2.44 13.69 -20.43
C MET A 207 -1.31 14.45 -21.14
N LYS A 208 -1.24 14.32 -22.48
CA LYS A 208 -0.23 15.01 -23.30
C LYS A 208 -0.43 16.52 -23.33
N SER A 209 -1.68 17.00 -23.46
CA SER A 209 -1.98 18.43 -23.47
C SER A 209 -1.65 19.10 -22.14
N ASN A 210 -1.72 18.35 -21.04
CA ASN A 210 -1.31 18.80 -19.71
C ASN A 210 0.21 18.69 -19.48
N GLY A 211 1.00 18.40 -20.52
CA GLY A 211 2.47 18.31 -20.44
C GLY A 211 2.98 17.06 -19.70
N ILE A 212 2.12 16.07 -19.45
CA ILE A 212 2.49 14.85 -18.74
C ILE A 212 2.94 13.80 -19.76
N ILE A 213 4.18 13.34 -19.59
CA ILE A 213 4.81 12.41 -20.52
C ILE A 213 4.20 11.01 -20.31
N PRO A 214 3.57 10.41 -21.35
CA PRO A 214 3.11 9.03 -21.28
C PRO A 214 4.27 8.05 -21.04
N ASN A 215 4.03 6.98 -20.28
CA ASN A 215 5.02 5.95 -20.02
C ASN A 215 4.71 4.64 -20.77
N ASN A 216 5.57 3.62 -20.62
CA ASN A 216 5.40 2.32 -21.27
C ASN A 216 4.02 1.69 -20.99
N LEU A 217 3.49 1.88 -19.78
CA LEU A 217 2.15 1.40 -19.42
C LEU A 217 1.07 2.17 -20.20
N SER A 218 1.17 3.49 -20.32
CA SER A 218 0.25 4.31 -21.11
C SER A 218 0.14 3.81 -22.55
N TYR A 219 1.28 3.58 -23.20
CA TYR A 219 1.32 3.08 -24.58
C TYR A 219 0.78 1.64 -24.68
N LYS A 220 1.13 0.76 -23.73
CA LYS A 220 0.59 -0.60 -23.68
C LYS A 220 -0.94 -0.62 -23.59
N ILE A 221 -1.53 0.25 -22.76
CA ILE A 221 -2.99 0.36 -22.65
C ILE A 221 -3.59 0.81 -23.99
N CYS A 222 -3.00 1.81 -24.63
CA CYS A 222 -3.47 2.28 -25.94
C CYS A 222 -3.41 1.19 -27.01
N ILE A 223 -2.28 0.49 -27.14
CA ILE A 223 -2.10 -0.60 -28.12
C ILE A 223 -3.14 -1.70 -27.90
N ASN A 224 -3.31 -2.15 -26.66
CA ASN A 224 -4.30 -3.18 -26.33
C ASN A 224 -5.73 -2.71 -26.63
N SER A 225 -6.03 -1.45 -26.33
CA SER A 225 -7.34 -0.84 -26.60
C SER A 225 -7.62 -0.72 -28.10
N TYR A 226 -6.62 -0.45 -28.93
CA TYR A 226 -6.79 -0.38 -30.39
C TYR A 226 -6.96 -1.77 -31.00
N GLY A 227 -6.20 -2.77 -30.54
CA GLY A 227 -6.38 -4.15 -30.98
C GLY A 227 -7.80 -4.64 -30.72
N ALA A 228 -8.28 -4.51 -29.48
CA ALA A 228 -9.63 -4.91 -29.11
C ALA A 228 -10.74 -4.19 -29.91
N ARG A 229 -10.56 -2.90 -30.20
CA ARG A 229 -11.51 -2.15 -31.03
C ARG A 229 -11.53 -2.61 -32.49
N ALA A 230 -10.37 -2.94 -33.06
CA ALA A 230 -10.28 -3.46 -34.43
C ALA A 230 -10.93 -4.85 -34.53
N ASP A 231 -10.72 -5.72 -33.53
CA ASP A 231 -11.38 -7.02 -33.46
C ASP A 231 -12.91 -6.87 -33.37
N PHE A 232 -13.41 -5.95 -32.54
CA PHE A 232 -14.85 -5.68 -32.45
C PHE A 232 -15.45 -5.20 -33.78
N LEU A 233 -14.82 -4.24 -34.44
CA LEU A 233 -15.28 -3.74 -35.75
C LEU A 233 -15.19 -4.81 -36.85
N GLY A 234 -14.19 -5.70 -36.78
CA GLY A 234 -14.07 -6.84 -37.70
C GLY A 234 -15.18 -7.88 -37.55
N LEU A 235 -15.81 -7.97 -36.36
CA LEU A 235 -16.96 -8.85 -36.10
C LEU A 235 -18.30 -8.24 -36.54
N GLU A 236 -18.39 -6.92 -36.72
CA GLU A 236 -19.60 -6.25 -37.24
C GLU A 236 -19.72 -6.32 -38.78
N HIS A 237 -18.71 -6.85 -39.49
CA HIS A 237 -18.75 -7.09 -40.94
C HIS A 237 -18.61 -8.57 -41.36
N PRO A 238 -19.60 -9.43 -41.10
CA PRO A 238 -19.82 -10.66 -41.86
C PRO A 238 -20.93 -10.43 -42.90
N GLY A 239 -20.61 -9.79 -44.02
CA GLY A 239 -21.52 -9.69 -45.18
C GLY A 239 -21.75 -8.26 -45.65
N GLY A 240 -21.14 -7.92 -46.79
CA GLY A 240 -21.29 -6.62 -47.43
C GLY A 240 -20.42 -6.53 -48.69
N ASP A 241 -20.92 -7.18 -49.74
CA ASP A 241 -20.78 -6.81 -51.14
C ASP A 241 -19.43 -7.09 -51.85
N GLY A 242 -19.33 -8.32 -52.37
CA GLY A 242 -18.70 -8.54 -53.67
C GLY A 242 -19.64 -8.03 -54.77
N VAL A 243 -19.23 -6.95 -55.41
CA VAL A 243 -19.73 -6.49 -56.72
C VAL A 243 -19.03 -7.25 -57.83
#